data_AF-A0A412HF58-F1
#
_entry.id   AF-A0A412HF58-F1
#
_cell.length_a   1.000
_cell.length_b   1.000
_cell.length_c   1.000
_cell.angle_alpha   90.00
_cell.angle_beta   90.00
_cell.angle_gamma   90.00
#
_symmetry.space_group_name_H-M   'P 1'
#
loop_
_entity.id
_entity.type
_entity.pdbx_description
1 polymer ?
#
loop_
_entity_poly.entity_id
_entity_poly.type
_entity_poly.pdbx_seq_one_letter_code
_entity_poly.pdbx_strand_id
1 'polypeptide(L)'
;MNCWAVKGFTICKTAHIQQLMHGREDYYKTLSALDNKCLTFACKDLKRLYRNHIIDQYLTYKPFFLEEGKKEKHHLPEHITFTLHDRRTSGETAEGAEVSSELRGQRSKLKLRLQCNYDVSEKKAEQLSGYLRLDMIGDLEDFFLRKDYYIANCRRSNKKMNTGGYMTTAMVGFFKDHGVEGL
;
A
#
# COMPACT_ATOMS: atom_id res chain seq x y z
N MET A 1 -8.27 20.58 -6.97
CA MET A 1 -6.79 20.61 -6.93
C MET A 1 -6.33 19.18 -6.67
N ASN A 2 -6.06 18.39 -7.72
CA ASN A 2 -5.64 16.99 -7.61
C ASN A 2 -4.12 16.95 -7.47
N CYS A 3 -3.56 17.45 -6.36
CA CYS A 3 -2.14 17.30 -6.09
C CYS A 3 -1.89 16.02 -5.30
N TRP A 4 -0.86 15.27 -5.70
CA TRP A 4 -0.44 13.98 -5.14
C TRP A 4 -0.28 13.99 -3.60
N ALA A 5 -0.13 15.17 -3.00
CA ALA A 5 -0.02 15.38 -1.57
C ALA A 5 -1.30 15.13 -0.76
N VAL A 6 -2.50 15.16 -1.37
CA VAL A 6 -3.76 15.03 -0.60
C VAL A 6 -4.03 13.59 -0.17
N LYS A 7 -3.60 12.58 -0.95
CA LYS A 7 -3.88 11.16 -0.65
C LYS A 7 -2.79 10.45 0.14
N GLY A 8 -1.60 11.05 0.27
CA GLY A 8 -0.45 10.42 0.94
C GLY A 8 0.21 9.26 0.19
N PHE A 9 -0.26 8.88 -1.01
CA PHE A 9 0.38 7.87 -1.85
C PHE A 9 0.05 8.05 -3.35
N THR A 10 0.83 7.41 -4.21
CA THR A 10 0.56 7.27 -5.66
C THR A 10 0.95 5.89 -6.16
N ILE A 11 0.23 5.39 -7.15
CA ILE A 11 0.52 4.12 -7.82
C ILE A 11 0.93 4.43 -9.25
N CYS A 12 2.10 3.96 -9.67
CA CYS A 12 2.62 4.22 -11.02
C CYS A 12 3.08 2.93 -11.69
N LYS A 13 2.64 2.70 -12.92
CA LYS A 13 3.15 1.60 -13.76
C LYS A 13 4.66 1.72 -13.93
N THR A 14 5.35 0.60 -13.84
CA THR A 14 6.82 0.56 -13.92
C THR A 14 7.34 1.09 -15.25
N ALA A 15 6.61 0.85 -16.34
CA ALA A 15 6.91 1.41 -17.67
C ALA A 15 6.89 2.94 -17.67
N HIS A 16 5.85 3.56 -17.07
CA HIS A 16 5.72 5.02 -17.04
C HIS A 16 6.80 5.68 -16.19
N ILE A 17 7.21 5.05 -15.08
CA ILE A 17 8.31 5.53 -14.24
C ILE A 17 9.61 5.57 -15.06
N GLN A 18 9.90 4.51 -15.80
CA GLN A 18 11.09 4.44 -16.65
C GLN A 18 11.03 5.46 -17.80
N GLN A 19 9.86 5.63 -18.42
CA GLN A 19 9.65 6.65 -19.44
C GLN A 19 9.88 8.06 -18.90
N LEU A 20 9.38 8.35 -17.70
CA LEU A 20 9.57 9.65 -17.05
C LEU A 20 11.05 9.93 -16.76
N MET A 21 11.81 8.93 -16.31
CA MET A 21 13.21 9.12 -15.89
C MET A 21 14.22 8.99 -17.02
N HIS A 22 13.92 8.21 -18.06
CA HIS A 22 14.88 7.82 -19.10
C HIS A 22 14.35 8.02 -20.54
N GLY A 23 13.13 8.51 -20.71
CA GLY A 23 12.50 8.69 -22.03
C GLY A 23 12.14 7.37 -22.73
N ARG A 24 12.27 6.22 -22.06
CA ARG A 24 11.96 4.88 -22.59
C ARG A 24 11.29 4.00 -21.54
N GLU A 25 10.28 3.27 -21.94
CA GLU A 25 9.47 2.41 -21.06
C GLU A 25 10.17 1.12 -20.61
N ASP A 26 11.22 0.70 -21.32
CA ASP A 26 11.86 -0.62 -21.17
C ASP A 26 13.35 -0.55 -20.80
N TYR A 27 13.79 0.59 -20.25
CA TYR A 27 15.20 0.91 -19.97
C TYR A 27 15.88 -0.13 -19.04
N TYR A 28 15.22 -0.47 -17.92
CA TYR A 28 15.63 -1.54 -17.02
C TYR A 28 14.83 -2.81 -17.29
N LYS A 29 15.50 -3.96 -17.33
CA LYS A 29 14.85 -5.26 -17.56
C LYS A 29 14.43 -5.97 -16.26
N THR A 30 14.96 -5.55 -15.11
CA THR A 30 14.72 -6.20 -13.82
C THR A 30 14.47 -5.16 -12.73
N LEU A 31 13.69 -5.53 -11.70
CA LEU A 31 13.53 -4.70 -10.50
C LEU A 31 14.89 -4.36 -9.88
N SER A 32 15.79 -5.33 -9.73
CA SER A 32 17.12 -5.09 -9.14
C SER A 32 17.91 -3.98 -9.85
N ALA A 33 17.81 -3.90 -11.18
CA ALA A 33 18.49 -2.84 -11.93
C ALA A 33 17.84 -1.47 -11.72
N LEU A 34 16.51 -1.39 -11.79
CA LEU A 34 15.75 -0.17 -11.50
C LEU A 34 15.98 0.31 -10.05
N ASP A 35 16.01 -0.64 -9.12
CA ASP A 35 16.09 -0.39 -7.70
C ASP A 35 17.47 0.13 -7.31
N ASN A 36 18.53 -0.62 -7.64
CA ASN A 36 19.90 -0.27 -7.25
C ASN A 36 20.44 0.97 -7.96
N LYS A 37 20.00 1.23 -9.20
CA LYS A 37 20.53 2.35 -10.00
C LYS A 37 19.72 3.63 -9.88
N CYS A 38 18.50 3.57 -9.35
CA CYS A 38 17.61 4.72 -9.32
C CYS A 38 16.86 4.85 -8.00
N LEU A 39 15.91 3.95 -7.71
CA LEU A 39 14.93 4.16 -6.65
C LEU A 39 15.53 4.14 -5.25
N THR A 40 16.38 3.14 -4.95
CA THR A 40 17.01 3.01 -3.63
C THR A 40 17.86 4.23 -3.30
N PHE A 41 18.64 4.72 -4.26
CA PHE A 41 19.51 5.88 -4.06
C PHE A 41 18.68 7.15 -3.80
N ALA A 42 17.70 7.44 -4.66
CA ALA A 42 16.84 8.61 -4.54
C ALA A 42 16.07 8.62 -3.20
N CYS A 43 15.44 7.51 -2.83
CA CYS A 43 14.68 7.42 -1.57
C CYS A 43 15.57 7.50 -0.32
N LYS A 44 16.78 6.92 -0.35
CA LYS A 44 17.74 7.06 0.75
C LYS A 44 18.18 8.51 0.93
N ASP A 45 18.45 9.22 -0.16
CA ASP A 45 18.87 10.60 -0.09
C ASP A 45 17.73 11.52 0.39
N LEU A 46 16.52 11.35 -0.13
CA LEU A 46 15.33 12.07 0.37
C LEU A 46 15.12 11.83 1.87
N LYS A 47 15.23 10.57 2.33
CA LYS A 47 15.10 10.25 3.76
C LYS A 47 16.23 10.87 4.60
N ARG A 48 17.44 10.97 4.06
CA ARG A 48 18.58 11.65 4.72
C ARG A 48 18.32 13.16 4.83
N LEU A 49 17.89 13.82 3.76
CA LEU A 49 17.54 15.25 3.76
C LEU A 49 16.39 15.53 4.74
N TYR A 50 15.39 14.66 4.77
CA TYR A 50 14.29 14.73 5.73
C TYR A 50 14.80 14.66 7.17
N ARG A 51 15.64 13.67 7.51
CA ARG A 51 16.22 13.52 8.87
C ARG A 51 17.03 14.73 9.31
N ASN A 52 17.70 15.39 8.36
CA ASN A 52 18.49 16.59 8.62
C ASN A 52 17.65 17.89 8.63
N HIS A 53 16.32 17.78 8.58
CA HIS A 53 15.40 18.92 8.57
C HIS A 53 15.59 19.89 7.38
N ILE A 54 16.12 19.39 6.26
CA ILE A 54 16.30 20.18 5.03
C ILE A 54 15.00 20.18 4.21
N ILE A 55 14.28 19.06 4.21
CA ILE A 55 12.97 18.90 3.57
C ILE A 55 11.95 18.36 4.56
N ASP A 56 10.69 18.72 4.36
CA ASP A 56 9.57 18.31 5.22
C ASP A 56 8.91 17.00 4.77
N GLN A 57 9.29 16.47 3.60
CA GLN A 57 8.63 15.33 2.99
C GLN A 57 9.64 14.35 2.39
N TYR A 58 9.35 13.06 2.46
CA TYR A 58 10.10 12.04 1.72
C TYR A 58 9.18 10.92 1.23
N LEU A 59 9.65 10.17 0.24
CA LEU A 59 8.93 9.03 -0.33
C LEU A 59 9.54 7.71 0.11
N THR A 60 8.69 6.74 0.44
CA THR A 60 9.02 5.31 0.38
C THR A 60 8.30 4.68 -0.80
N TYR A 61 8.71 3.48 -1.18
CA TYR A 61 8.02 2.74 -2.24
C TYR A 61 7.97 1.25 -1.93
N LYS A 62 7.01 0.58 -2.56
CA LYS A 62 6.85 -0.87 -2.53
C LYS A 62 6.54 -1.37 -3.95
N PRO A 63 7.34 -2.31 -4.48
CA PRO A 63 7.06 -2.93 -5.77
C PRO A 63 5.86 -3.87 -5.66
N PHE A 64 4.98 -3.85 -6.66
CA PHE A 64 3.81 -4.71 -6.72
C PHE A 64 3.94 -5.82 -7.77
N PHE A 65 3.65 -7.05 -7.34
CA PHE A 65 3.50 -8.23 -8.20
C PHE A 65 2.15 -8.86 -7.87
N LEU A 66 1.36 -9.22 -8.88
CA LEU A 66 0.03 -9.81 -8.67
C LEU A 66 0.11 -11.24 -8.10
N GLU A 67 1.12 -12.00 -8.48
CA GLU A 67 1.38 -13.35 -7.97
C GLU A 67 2.40 -13.32 -6.83
N GLU A 68 2.06 -13.88 -5.66
CA GLU A 68 2.99 -14.11 -4.55
C GLU A 68 3.94 -15.29 -4.88
N GLY A 69 5.25 -15.05 -5.07
CA GLY A 69 6.24 -16.09 -5.38
C GLY A 69 7.65 -15.57 -5.76
N LYS A 70 8.61 -16.47 -6.02
CA LYS A 70 10.06 -16.22 -6.30
C LYS A 70 10.42 -15.24 -7.45
N LYS A 71 9.43 -14.61 -8.09
CA LYS A 71 9.58 -13.75 -9.27
C LYS A 71 10.12 -12.33 -8.96
N GLU A 72 10.23 -11.95 -7.69
CA GLU A 72 10.45 -10.56 -7.27
C GLU A 72 11.77 -9.92 -7.74
N LYS A 73 12.85 -10.69 -7.96
CA LYS A 73 14.17 -10.10 -8.29
C LYS A 73 14.48 -9.99 -9.78
N HIS A 74 13.89 -10.84 -10.63
CA HIS A 74 14.26 -10.97 -12.05
C HIS A 74 13.22 -10.41 -13.03
N HIS A 75 12.06 -9.98 -12.54
CA HIS A 75 11.03 -9.33 -13.35
C HIS A 75 10.80 -7.89 -12.88
N LEU A 76 10.23 -7.07 -13.77
CA LEU A 76 9.71 -5.77 -13.38
C LEU A 76 8.38 -5.97 -12.65
N PRO A 77 8.11 -5.18 -11.59
CA PRO A 77 6.79 -5.16 -10.98
C PRO A 77 5.77 -4.58 -11.98
N GLU A 78 4.49 -4.89 -11.78
CA GLU A 78 3.41 -4.34 -12.60
C GLU A 78 3.29 -2.83 -12.37
N HIS A 79 3.39 -2.43 -11.11
CA HIS A 79 3.48 -1.04 -10.68
C HIS A 79 4.30 -0.90 -9.41
N ILE A 80 4.61 0.34 -9.08
CA ILE A 80 5.26 0.73 -7.84
C ILE A 80 4.32 1.67 -7.11
N THR A 81 4.07 1.35 -5.85
CA THR A 81 3.31 2.19 -4.94
C THR A 81 4.29 3.05 -4.18
N PHE A 82 4.17 4.37 -4.29
CA PHE A 82 4.95 5.36 -3.56
C PHE A 82 4.11 5.94 -2.44
N THR A 83 4.65 5.96 -1.22
CA THR A 83 4.00 6.53 -0.05
C THR A 83 4.74 7.80 0.35
N LEU A 84 3.99 8.90 0.48
CA LEU A 84 4.48 10.20 0.92
C LEU A 84 4.41 10.29 2.44
N HIS A 85 5.56 10.54 3.04
CA HIS A 85 5.72 10.86 4.45
C HIS A 85 5.96 12.36 4.55
N ASP A 86 5.08 13.07 5.26
CA ASP A 86 5.19 14.51 5.47
C ASP A 86 5.21 14.79 6.98
N ARG A 87 6.14 15.63 7.46
CA ARG A 87 6.22 16.05 8.87
C ARG A 87 4.89 16.61 9.36
N ARG A 88 4.17 17.34 8.50
CA ARG A 88 2.88 17.98 8.81
C ARG A 88 1.73 16.98 8.95
N THR A 89 1.85 15.80 8.34
CA THR A 89 0.82 14.74 8.38
C THR A 89 1.24 13.54 9.23
N SER A 90 2.51 13.48 9.68
CA SER A 90 3.07 12.39 10.48
C SER A 90 2.53 12.29 11.92
N GLY A 91 1.78 13.29 12.38
CA GLY A 91 1.09 13.22 13.67
C GLY A 91 1.98 13.40 14.90
N GLU A 92 3.17 13.99 14.79
CA GLU A 92 3.85 14.60 15.95
C GLU A 92 3.15 15.92 16.35
N THR A 93 1.86 15.84 16.68
CA THR A 93 1.18 16.90 17.43
C THR A 93 0.71 16.28 18.73
N ALA A 94 1.01 16.97 19.83
CA ALA A 94 0.78 16.53 21.19
C ALA A 94 -0.62 15.91 21.42
N GLU A 95 -0.63 14.81 22.15
CA GLU A 95 -1.71 14.20 22.93
C GLU A 95 -3.14 14.75 22.70
N GLY A 96 -4.00 13.94 22.07
CA GLY A 96 -5.46 14.04 22.25
C GLY A 96 -6.32 14.51 21.07
N ALA A 97 -5.79 14.63 19.85
CA ALA A 97 -6.59 15.06 18.69
C ALA A 97 -7.60 13.99 18.22
N GLU A 98 -8.83 14.42 17.88
CA GLU A 98 -9.86 13.57 17.27
C GLU A 98 -9.34 12.89 15.98
N VAL A 99 -9.78 11.65 15.73
CA VAL A 99 -9.53 10.94 14.48
C VAL A 99 -9.98 11.79 13.29
N SER A 100 -9.05 12.11 12.39
CA SER A 100 -9.33 12.96 11.23
C SER A 100 -10.53 12.44 10.43
N SER A 101 -11.31 13.37 9.87
CA SER A 101 -12.47 13.03 9.02
C SER A 101 -12.08 12.14 7.85
N GLU A 102 -10.87 12.32 7.32
CA GLU A 102 -10.29 11.48 6.28
C GLU A 102 -10.06 10.04 6.75
N LEU A 103 -9.41 9.83 7.90
CA LEU A 103 -9.20 8.49 8.44
C LEU A 103 -10.53 7.82 8.76
N ARG A 104 -11.49 8.56 9.31
CA ARG A 104 -12.86 8.06 9.54
C ARG A 104 -13.50 7.58 8.23
N GLY A 105 -13.39 8.37 7.16
CA GLY A 105 -13.87 8.00 5.83
C GLY A 105 -13.22 6.73 5.29
N GLN A 106 -11.89 6.60 5.42
CA GLN A 106 -11.18 5.40 4.97
C GLN A 106 -11.56 4.15 5.78
N ARG A 107 -11.74 4.29 7.10
CA ARG A 107 -12.21 3.18 7.95
C ARG A 107 -13.61 2.73 7.56
N SER A 108 -14.54 3.66 7.34
CA SER A 108 -15.89 3.34 6.85
C SER A 108 -15.86 2.64 5.49
N LYS A 109 -15.02 3.12 4.55
CA LYS A 109 -14.83 2.48 3.24
C LYS A 109 -14.30 1.06 3.39
N LEU A 110 -13.31 0.84 4.25
CA LEU A 110 -12.75 -0.48 4.53
C LEU A 110 -13.79 -1.41 5.15
N LYS A 111 -14.53 -0.95 6.18
CA LYS A 111 -15.60 -1.73 6.81
C LYS A 111 -16.63 -2.20 5.77
N LEU A 112 -17.14 -1.27 4.96
CA LEU A 112 -18.11 -1.58 3.91
C LEU A 112 -17.56 -2.59 2.91
N ARG A 113 -16.32 -2.42 2.45
CA ARG A 113 -15.68 -3.38 1.53
C ARG A 113 -15.59 -4.78 2.16
N LEU A 114 -15.17 -4.88 3.43
CA LEU A 114 -15.07 -6.15 4.15
C LEU A 114 -16.43 -6.86 4.26
N GLN A 115 -17.49 -6.12 4.54
CA GLN A 115 -18.84 -6.69 4.66
C GLN A 115 -19.41 -7.06 3.29
N CYS A 116 -19.47 -6.10 2.37
CA CYS A 116 -20.23 -6.23 1.12
C CYS A 116 -19.52 -7.10 0.07
N ASN A 117 -18.18 -7.10 0.04
CA ASN A 117 -17.44 -7.78 -1.03
C ASN A 117 -16.88 -9.14 -0.58
N TYR A 118 -16.73 -9.36 0.73
CA TYR A 118 -16.02 -10.52 1.27
C TYR A 118 -16.78 -11.27 2.36
N ASP A 119 -18.01 -10.88 2.71
CA ASP A 119 -18.84 -11.54 3.73
C ASP A 119 -18.18 -11.61 5.12
N VAL A 120 -17.33 -10.62 5.46
CA VAL A 120 -16.78 -10.52 6.82
C VAL A 120 -17.87 -10.01 7.76
N SER A 121 -18.06 -10.71 8.89
CA SER A 121 -19.07 -10.33 9.88
C SER A 121 -18.92 -8.87 10.33
N GLU A 122 -20.03 -8.18 10.58
CA GLU A 122 -20.02 -6.76 10.98
C GLU A 122 -19.08 -6.47 12.15
N LYS A 123 -19.15 -7.26 13.22
CA LYS A 123 -18.29 -7.09 14.41
C LYS A 123 -16.81 -7.17 14.05
N LYS A 124 -16.43 -8.09 13.16
CA LYS A 124 -15.04 -8.26 12.75
C LYS A 124 -14.61 -7.19 11.74
N ALA A 125 -15.50 -6.78 10.84
CA ALA A 125 -15.23 -5.69 9.89
C ALA A 125 -15.03 -4.35 10.62
N GLU A 126 -15.86 -4.06 11.63
CA GLU A 126 -15.69 -2.90 12.52
C GLU A 126 -14.31 -2.96 13.20
N GLN A 127 -13.99 -4.07 13.87
CA GLN A 127 -12.72 -4.27 14.56
C GLN A 127 -11.52 -4.06 13.60
N LEU A 128 -11.52 -4.76 12.45
CA LEU A 128 -10.43 -4.69 11.48
C LEU A 128 -10.28 -3.29 10.88
N SER A 129 -11.40 -2.63 10.55
CA SER A 129 -11.36 -1.26 10.03
C SER A 129 -10.79 -0.27 11.05
N GLY A 130 -11.01 -0.50 12.34
CA GLY A 130 -10.49 0.31 13.44
C GLY A 130 -8.96 0.35 13.54
N TYR A 131 -8.25 -0.64 12.98
CA TYR A 131 -6.78 -0.66 12.99
C TYR A 131 -6.14 0.09 11.81
N LEU A 132 -6.93 0.49 10.81
CA LEU A 132 -6.39 1.21 9.65
C LEU A 132 -5.79 2.55 10.07
N ARG A 133 -4.65 2.86 9.46
CA ARG A 133 -3.96 4.16 9.51
C ARG A 133 -3.81 4.72 8.09
N LEU A 134 -3.65 6.04 7.94
CA LEU A 134 -3.58 6.69 6.63
C LEU A 134 -2.32 6.33 5.83
N ASP A 135 -1.21 6.05 6.52
CA ASP A 135 0.06 5.60 5.92
C ASP A 135 -0.05 4.20 5.27
N MET A 136 -1.07 3.43 5.61
CA MET A 136 -1.30 2.08 5.07
C MET A 136 -2.12 2.06 3.78
N ILE A 137 -2.71 3.18 3.34
CA ILE A 137 -3.76 3.14 2.30
C ILE A 137 -3.21 2.66 0.95
N GLY A 138 -2.01 3.07 0.57
CA GLY A 138 -1.37 2.60 -0.66
C GLY A 138 -1.16 1.08 -0.65
N ASP A 139 -0.56 0.57 0.41
CA ASP A 139 -0.33 -0.85 0.63
C ASP A 139 -1.64 -1.65 0.73
N LEU A 140 -2.70 -1.05 1.27
CA LEU A 140 -4.02 -1.66 1.38
C LEU A 140 -4.68 -1.86 0.01
N GLU A 141 -4.55 -0.91 -0.91
CA GLU A 141 -5.08 -1.06 -2.27
C GLU A 141 -4.36 -2.21 -3.00
N ASP A 142 -3.03 -2.29 -2.90
CA ASP A 142 -2.23 -3.40 -3.41
C ASP A 142 -2.64 -4.74 -2.80
N PHE A 143 -2.80 -4.76 -1.48
CA PHE A 143 -3.25 -5.94 -0.77
C PHE A 143 -4.59 -6.45 -1.32
N PHE A 144 -5.58 -5.57 -1.49
CA PHE A 144 -6.86 -5.98 -2.03
C PHE A 144 -6.79 -6.47 -3.48
N LEU A 145 -5.96 -5.84 -4.33
CA LEU A 145 -5.75 -6.32 -5.70
C LEU A 145 -5.29 -7.79 -5.72
N ARG A 146 -4.36 -8.17 -4.85
CA ARG A 146 -3.90 -9.57 -4.73
C ARG A 146 -5.00 -10.50 -4.22
N LYS A 147 -5.75 -10.08 -3.20
CA LYS A 147 -6.80 -10.92 -2.63
C LYS A 147 -7.97 -11.09 -3.61
N ASP A 148 -8.36 -10.04 -4.30
CA ASP A 148 -9.38 -10.07 -5.36
C ASP A 148 -8.97 -11.02 -6.50
N TYR A 149 -7.71 -10.93 -6.94
CA TYR A 149 -7.16 -11.82 -7.95
C TYR A 149 -7.18 -13.29 -7.51
N TYR A 150 -6.73 -13.58 -6.30
CA TYR A 150 -6.73 -14.94 -5.75
C TYR A 150 -8.16 -15.50 -5.60
N ILE A 151 -9.09 -14.70 -5.07
CA ILE A 151 -10.51 -15.08 -4.92
C ILE A 151 -11.12 -15.36 -6.29
N ALA A 152 -10.89 -14.50 -7.28
CA ALA A 152 -11.38 -14.70 -8.64
C ALA A 152 -10.83 -16.00 -9.26
N ASN A 153 -9.55 -16.29 -9.07
CA ASN A 153 -8.96 -17.55 -9.54
C ASN A 153 -9.54 -18.78 -8.83
N CYS A 154 -9.75 -18.73 -7.51
CA CYS A 154 -10.41 -19.82 -6.79
C CYS A 154 -11.84 -20.09 -7.33
N ARG A 155 -12.60 -19.02 -7.62
CA ARG A 155 -13.93 -19.11 -8.22
C ARG A 155 -13.88 -19.76 -9.61
N ARG A 156 -12.96 -19.33 -10.47
CA ARG A 156 -12.76 -19.92 -11.82
C ARG A 156 -12.40 -21.40 -11.77
N SER A 157 -11.64 -21.81 -10.77
CA SER A 157 -11.23 -23.21 -10.57
C SER A 157 -12.23 -24.03 -9.75
N ASN A 158 -13.45 -23.52 -9.48
CA ASN A 158 -14.47 -24.19 -8.65
C ASN A 158 -13.97 -24.64 -7.27
N LYS A 159 -12.96 -23.95 -6.72
CA LYS A 159 -12.42 -24.24 -5.38
C LYS A 159 -13.35 -23.64 -4.33
N LYS A 160 -13.97 -24.49 -3.50
CA LYS A 160 -14.75 -24.03 -2.35
C LYS A 160 -13.84 -23.25 -1.39
N MET A 161 -14.29 -22.07 -0.97
CA MET A 161 -13.57 -21.21 -0.03
C MET A 161 -14.53 -20.42 0.83
N ASN A 162 -14.21 -20.30 2.13
CA ASN A 162 -14.83 -19.33 3.01
C ASN A 162 -14.17 -17.95 2.80
N THR A 163 -14.77 -17.11 1.96
CA THR A 163 -14.23 -15.78 1.62
C THR A 163 -14.05 -14.90 2.85
N GLY A 164 -15.04 -14.85 3.75
CA GLY A 164 -14.98 -14.04 4.96
C GLY A 164 -13.90 -14.48 5.93
N GLY A 165 -13.76 -15.79 6.13
CA GLY A 165 -12.69 -16.36 6.95
C GLY A 165 -11.30 -16.11 6.36
N TYR A 166 -11.15 -16.29 5.05
CA TYR A 166 -9.91 -15.99 4.32
C TYR A 166 -9.52 -14.51 4.46
N MET A 167 -10.47 -13.62 4.19
CA MET A 167 -10.24 -12.18 4.21
C MET A 167 -9.90 -11.68 5.62
N THR A 168 -10.56 -12.22 6.64
CA THR A 168 -10.28 -11.92 8.05
C THR A 168 -8.84 -12.26 8.41
N THR A 169 -8.39 -13.48 8.11
CA THR A 169 -7.01 -13.91 8.40
C THR A 169 -5.99 -13.09 7.62
N ALA A 170 -6.26 -12.81 6.34
CA ALA A 170 -5.38 -12.02 5.50
C ALA A 170 -5.23 -10.57 6.00
N MET A 171 -6.32 -9.93 6.43
CA MET A 171 -6.29 -8.58 7.01
C MET A 171 -5.50 -8.53 8.33
N VAL A 172 -5.64 -9.55 9.18
CA VAL A 172 -4.83 -9.65 10.42
C VAL A 172 -3.34 -9.72 10.08
N GLY A 173 -2.97 -10.53 9.08
CA GLY A 173 -1.59 -10.59 8.59
C GLY A 173 -1.11 -9.23 8.07
N PHE A 174 -1.91 -8.58 7.23
CA PHE A 174 -1.61 -7.24 6.71
C PHE A 174 -1.30 -6.25 7.82
N PHE A 175 -2.12 -6.18 8.87
CA PHE A 175 -1.89 -5.23 9.95
C PHE A 175 -0.69 -5.59 10.84
N LYS A 176 -0.41 -6.89 11.04
CA LYS A 176 0.80 -7.35 11.75
C LYS A 176 2.07 -6.93 11.01
N ASP A 177 2.09 -7.04 9.68
CA ASP A 177 3.22 -6.60 8.85
C ASP A 177 3.46 -5.08 8.94
N HIS A 178 2.44 -4.31 9.35
CA HIS A 178 2.52 -2.87 9.59
C HIS A 178 2.67 -2.50 11.08
N GLY A 179 2.99 -3.48 11.94
CA GLY A 179 3.30 -3.27 13.35
C GLY A 179 2.10 -2.93 14.24
N VAL A 180 0.89 -3.34 13.86
CA VAL A 180 -0.29 -3.20 14.73
C VAL A 180 -0.31 -4.33 15.77
N GLU A 181 -0.33 -3.96 17.05
CA GLU A 181 -0.42 -4.89 18.18
C GLU A 181 -1.88 -5.12 18.62
N GLY A 182 -2.17 -6.27 19.24
CA GLY A 182 -3.49 -6.57 19.85
C GLY A 182 -4.59 -7.07 18.90
N LEU A 183 -4.22 -7.82 17.84
CA LEU A 183 -5.10 -8.34 16.78
C LEU A 183 -5.57 -9.80 16.96
#